data_AF-A0AAT9HET4-F1
#
_entry.id   AF-A0AAT9HET4-F1
#
_cell.length_a   1.000
_cell.length_b   1.000
_cell.length_c   1.000
_cell.angle_alpha   90.00
_cell.angle_beta   90.00
_cell.angle_gamma   90.00
#
_symmetry.space_group_name_H-M   'P 1'
#
loop_
_entity.id
_entity.type
_entity.pdbx_description
1 polymer ?
#
loop_
_entity_poly.entity_id
_entity_poly.type
_entity_poly.pdbx_seq_one_letter_code
_entity_poly.pdbx_strand_id
1 'polypeptide(L)'
;MTGQHQTAALLLFAAFVAVTLGITTWVSRHRQGSAEEFYAGGRLFSPMENGFAIAGDYMSAASFLGISGLIALVGYDGMLYSVGFLVAWLVVLFLVAELVRNCGRFTLADVVAARMRERPVRIAAGTSSVTVSVLYLVAQMVGAGSLVALLLGGTGRRPGPGRSSVSAYSW
;
A
#
# COMPACT_ATOMS: atom_id res chain seq x y z
N MET A 1 8.38 24.17 22.90
CA MET A 1 7.02 23.97 22.36
C MET A 1 6.87 22.72 21.48
N THR A 2 7.95 22.01 21.11
CA THR A 2 7.90 20.83 20.23
C THR A 2 7.42 19.52 20.89
N GLY A 3 7.58 19.37 22.22
CA GLY A 3 7.22 18.13 22.92
C GLY A 3 5.71 17.82 22.96
N GLN A 4 4.85 18.85 23.08
CA GLN A 4 3.40 18.63 23.17
C GLN A 4 2.80 18.17 21.84
N HIS A 5 3.25 18.74 20.71
CA HIS A 5 2.79 18.34 19.38
C HIS A 5 3.29 16.94 18.98
N GLN A 6 4.53 16.59 19.36
CA GLN A 6 5.09 15.26 19.10
C GLN A 6 4.35 14.16 19.89
N THR A 7 4.05 14.42 21.17
CA THR A 7 3.24 13.49 21.98
C THR A 7 1.84 13.34 21.42
N ALA A 8 1.20 14.44 20.99
CA ALA A 8 -0.12 14.38 20.35
C ALA A 8 -0.10 13.58 19.04
N ALA A 9 0.93 13.78 18.19
CA ALA A 9 1.08 13.02 16.94
C ALA A 9 1.28 11.53 17.20
N LEU A 10 2.10 11.16 18.20
CA LEU A 10 2.31 9.77 18.60
C LEU A 10 1.04 9.12 19.15
N LEU A 11 0.28 9.84 19.97
CA LEU A 11 -0.99 9.36 20.51
C LEU A 11 -2.00 9.13 19.39
N LEU A 12 -2.13 10.07 18.45
CA LEU A 12 -3.03 9.93 17.31
C LEU A 12 -2.62 8.76 16.40
N PHE A 13 -1.32 8.60 16.12
CA PHE A 13 -0.79 7.48 15.34
C PHE A 13 -1.06 6.13 16.02
N ALA A 14 -0.75 6.02 17.32
CA ALA A 14 -0.97 4.80 18.08
C ALA A 14 -2.47 4.45 18.18
N ALA A 15 -3.33 5.46 18.41
CA ALA A 15 -4.77 5.28 18.43
C ALA A 15 -5.29 4.79 17.07
N PHE A 16 -4.83 5.38 15.97
CA PHE A 16 -5.21 4.97 14.62
C PHE A 16 -4.82 3.51 14.32
N VAL A 17 -3.58 3.12 14.66
CA VAL A 17 -3.11 1.74 14.51
C VAL A 17 -3.95 0.78 15.37
N ALA A 18 -4.19 1.12 16.63
CA ALA A 18 -4.97 0.30 17.55
C ALA A 18 -6.43 0.12 17.08
N VAL A 19 -7.08 1.18 16.60
CA VAL A 19 -8.43 1.11 16.04
C VAL A 19 -8.45 0.24 14.79
N THR A 20 -7.48 0.41 13.88
CA THR A 20 -7.39 -0.38 12.64
C THR A 20 -7.22 -1.88 12.94
N LEU A 21 -6.30 -2.22 13.86
CA LEU A 21 -6.12 -3.61 14.31
C LEU A 21 -7.36 -4.13 15.04
N GLY A 22 -8.00 -3.32 15.87
CA GLY A 22 -9.21 -3.68 16.60
C GLY A 22 -10.36 -4.03 15.66
N ILE A 23 -10.63 -3.19 14.66
CA ILE A 23 -11.65 -3.45 13.63
C ILE A 23 -11.29 -4.69 12.82
N THR A 24 -10.04 -4.80 12.34
CA THR A 24 -9.60 -5.93 11.51
C THR A 24 -9.73 -7.26 12.25
N THR A 25 -9.29 -7.32 13.51
CA THR A 25 -9.38 -8.53 14.33
C THR A 25 -10.81 -8.86 14.72
N TRP A 26 -11.65 -7.85 14.98
CA TRP A 26 -13.07 -8.06 15.24
C TRP A 26 -13.77 -8.65 14.01
N VAL A 27 -13.61 -8.05 12.83
CA VAL A 27 -14.21 -8.56 11.58
C VAL A 27 -13.66 -9.95 11.25
N SER A 28 -12.35 -10.17 11.37
CA SER A 28 -11.72 -11.45 11.03
C SER A 28 -12.18 -12.59 11.93
N ARG A 29 -12.56 -12.33 13.19
CA ARG A 29 -13.07 -13.35 14.12
C ARG A 29 -14.48 -13.83 13.80
N HIS A 30 -15.24 -13.07 13.02
CA HIS A 30 -16.63 -13.41 12.66
C HIS A 30 -16.77 -14.11 11.30
N ARG A 31 -15.66 -14.38 10.59
CA ARG A 31 -15.69 -15.06 9.29
C ARG A 31 -15.51 -16.58 9.43
N GLN A 32 -16.30 -17.36 8.71
CA GLN A 32 -16.24 -18.82 8.70
C GLN A 32 -15.34 -19.28 7.54
N GLY A 33 -14.64 -20.41 7.71
CA GLY A 33 -13.47 -20.80 6.90
C GLY A 33 -13.70 -21.19 5.43
N SER A 34 -14.74 -20.69 4.76
CA SER A 34 -14.98 -20.94 3.33
C SER A 34 -14.05 -20.09 2.45
N ALA A 35 -13.52 -20.68 1.37
CA ALA A 35 -12.70 -19.97 0.39
C ALA A 35 -13.46 -18.82 -0.29
N GLU A 36 -14.78 -18.95 -0.46
CA GLU A 36 -15.62 -17.89 -1.04
C GLU A 36 -15.83 -16.72 -0.06
N GLU A 37 -15.95 -17.00 1.25
CA GLU A 37 -15.95 -15.96 2.28
C GLU A 37 -14.58 -15.27 2.40
N PHE A 38 -13.49 -16.01 2.17
CA PHE A 38 -12.14 -15.48 2.24
C PHE A 38 -11.76 -14.62 1.03
N TYR A 39 -12.00 -15.09 -0.19
CA TYR A 39 -11.58 -14.40 -1.43
C TYR A 39 -12.62 -13.44 -1.99
N ALA A 40 -13.92 -13.68 -1.77
CA ALA A 40 -15.00 -12.85 -2.31
C ALA A 40 -15.87 -12.20 -1.23
N GLY A 41 -15.57 -12.39 0.06
CA GLY A 41 -16.40 -11.89 1.17
C GLY A 41 -17.83 -12.41 1.14
N GLY A 42 -18.06 -13.60 0.56
CA GLY A 42 -19.40 -14.16 0.37
C GLY A 42 -20.23 -13.45 -0.71
N ARG A 43 -19.61 -12.60 -1.55
CA ARG A 43 -20.30 -11.75 -2.55
C ARG A 43 -21.31 -10.76 -1.95
N LEU A 44 -21.18 -10.45 -0.67
CA LEU A 44 -22.13 -9.63 0.11
C LEU A 44 -21.84 -8.13 0.03
N PHE A 45 -20.72 -7.70 -0.56
CA PHE A 45 -20.34 -6.29 -0.63
C PHE A 45 -21.12 -5.54 -1.72
N SER A 46 -21.64 -4.36 -1.36
CA SER A 46 -22.22 -3.41 -2.30
C SER A 46 -21.19 -2.95 -3.34
N PRO A 47 -21.59 -2.65 -4.59
CA PRO A 47 -20.69 -2.11 -5.60
C PRO A 47 -19.90 -0.88 -5.15
N MET A 48 -20.49 -0.02 -4.31
CA MET A 48 -19.78 1.14 -3.76
C MET A 48 -18.72 0.74 -2.73
N GLU A 49 -19.01 -0.20 -1.84
CA GLU A 49 -18.06 -0.67 -0.82
C GLU A 49 -16.85 -1.33 -1.47
N ASN A 50 -17.07 -2.18 -2.48
CA ASN A 50 -16.00 -2.78 -3.25
C ASN A 50 -15.21 -1.72 -4.05
N GLY A 51 -15.88 -0.70 -4.59
CA GLY A 51 -15.22 0.43 -5.25
C GLY A 51 -14.30 1.21 -4.30
N PHE A 52 -14.77 1.49 -3.08
CA PHE A 52 -13.98 2.14 -2.04
C PHE A 52 -12.80 1.29 -1.59
N ALA A 53 -12.97 -0.03 -1.48
CA ALA A 53 -11.88 -0.94 -1.13
C ALA A 53 -10.76 -0.90 -2.19
N ILE A 54 -11.10 -1.02 -3.47
CA ILE A 54 -10.12 -0.98 -4.58
C ILE A 54 -9.45 0.41 -4.66
N ALA A 55 -10.21 1.49 -4.49
CA ALA A 55 -9.66 2.83 -4.44
C ALA A 55 -8.69 3.01 -3.27
N GLY A 56 -9.01 2.44 -2.11
CA GLY A 56 -8.14 2.42 -0.93
C GLY A 56 -6.81 1.72 -1.20
N ASP A 57 -6.85 0.55 -1.83
CA ASP A 57 -5.64 -0.20 -2.19
C ASP A 57 -4.76 0.57 -3.20
N TYR A 58 -5.38 1.32 -4.12
CA TYR A 58 -4.67 2.17 -5.07
C TYR A 58 -3.97 3.37 -4.39
N MET A 59 -4.57 3.94 -3.34
CA MET A 59 -4.04 5.09 -2.59
C MET A 59 -2.94 4.73 -1.59
N SER A 60 -2.30 3.58 -1.74
CA SER A 60 -1.24 3.10 -0.85
C SER A 60 -0.10 4.11 -0.65
N ALA A 61 0.67 3.94 0.44
CA ALA A 61 1.77 4.83 0.80
C ALA A 61 2.79 5.01 -0.34
N ALA A 62 3.00 3.98 -1.16
CA ALA A 62 3.85 4.06 -2.35
C ALA A 62 3.31 5.06 -3.39
N SER A 63 2.01 5.09 -3.64
CA SER A 63 1.40 6.04 -4.58
C SER A 63 1.51 7.48 -4.06
N PHE A 64 1.25 7.69 -2.75
CA PHE A 64 1.36 9.00 -2.13
C PHE A 64 2.82 9.52 -2.10
N LEU A 65 3.75 8.71 -1.60
CA LEU A 65 5.17 9.06 -1.54
C LEU A 65 5.82 9.11 -2.93
N GLY A 66 5.40 8.25 -3.85
CA GLY A 66 5.90 8.19 -5.21
C GLY A 66 5.53 9.43 -6.00
N ILE A 67 4.26 9.84 -5.96
CA ILE A 67 3.80 11.05 -6.65
C ILE A 67 4.41 12.32 -6.02
N SER A 68 4.37 12.44 -4.69
CA SER A 68 4.95 13.61 -4.00
C SER A 68 6.47 13.70 -4.20
N GLY A 69 7.17 12.56 -4.19
CA GLY A 69 8.60 12.48 -4.51
C GLY A 69 8.89 12.84 -5.97
N LEU A 70 8.10 12.34 -6.92
CA LEU A 70 8.27 12.68 -8.33
C LEU A 70 8.05 14.18 -8.59
N ILE A 71 7.01 14.78 -7.99
CA ILE A 71 6.76 16.22 -8.07
C ILE A 71 7.89 17.01 -7.42
N ALA A 72 8.42 16.56 -6.28
CA ALA A 72 9.55 17.23 -5.62
C ALA A 72 10.83 17.21 -6.49
N LEU A 73 11.03 16.17 -7.31
CA LEU A 73 12.20 16.03 -8.18
C LEU A 73 12.06 16.73 -9.53
N VAL A 74 10.88 16.64 -10.16
CA VAL A 74 10.64 17.04 -11.57
C VAL A 74 9.80 18.33 -11.64
N GLY A 75 9.27 18.82 -10.52
CA GLY A 75 8.47 20.04 -10.45
C GLY A 75 7.09 19.88 -11.09
N TYR A 76 6.61 20.92 -11.78
CA TYR A 76 5.26 20.98 -12.35
C TYR A 76 4.97 19.84 -13.33
N ASP A 77 5.95 19.37 -14.08
CA ASP A 77 5.78 18.26 -15.03
C ASP A 77 5.46 16.93 -14.31
N GLY A 78 5.82 16.78 -13.04
CA GLY A 78 5.40 15.65 -12.19
C GLY A 78 3.88 15.59 -11.96
N MET A 79 3.18 16.73 -12.06
CA MET A 79 1.71 16.77 -11.98
C MET A 79 1.08 16.12 -13.21
N LEU A 80 1.65 16.30 -14.40
CA LEU A 80 1.19 15.64 -15.63
C LEU A 80 1.35 14.12 -15.55
N TYR A 81 2.46 13.64 -14.96
CA TYR A 81 2.65 12.20 -14.68
C TYR A 81 1.59 11.65 -13.71
N SER A 82 1.18 12.46 -12.73
CA SER A 82 0.16 12.06 -11.75
C SER A 82 -1.22 11.86 -12.40
N VAL A 83 -1.59 12.75 -13.34
CA VAL A 83 -2.82 12.61 -14.14
C VAL A 83 -2.73 11.36 -15.02
N GLY A 84 -1.60 11.15 -15.68
CA GLY A 84 -1.37 9.94 -16.50
C GLY A 84 -1.49 8.65 -15.69
N PHE A 85 -0.95 8.61 -14.47
CA PHE A 85 -1.06 7.47 -13.56
C PHE A 85 -2.52 7.18 -13.20
N LEU A 86 -3.31 8.19 -12.83
CA LEU A 86 -4.74 8.05 -12.51
C LEU A 86 -5.56 7.57 -13.72
N VAL A 87 -5.33 8.16 -14.89
CA VAL A 87 -6.04 7.78 -16.12
C VAL A 87 -5.71 6.35 -16.52
N ALA A 88 -4.43 5.96 -16.46
CA ALA A 88 -4.01 4.59 -16.74
C ALA A 88 -4.71 3.59 -15.81
N TRP A 89 -4.83 3.90 -14.52
CA TRP A 89 -5.55 3.06 -13.57
C TRP A 89 -7.04 2.91 -13.93
N LEU A 90 -7.73 4.00 -14.31
CA LEU A 90 -9.12 3.93 -14.76
C LEU A 90 -9.27 3.06 -16.01
N VAL A 91 -8.39 3.23 -17.00
CA VAL A 91 -8.40 2.44 -18.24
C VAL A 91 -8.20 0.95 -17.92
N VAL A 92 -7.26 0.62 -17.04
CA VAL A 92 -7.02 -0.76 -16.60
C VAL A 92 -8.24 -1.31 -15.86
N LEU A 93 -8.88 -0.53 -14.98
CA LEU A 93 -10.11 -0.95 -14.32
C LEU A 93 -11.23 -1.23 -15.32
N PHE A 94 -11.46 -0.37 -16.31
CA PHE A 94 -12.51 -0.61 -17.30
C PHE A 94 -12.22 -1.86 -18.14
N LEU A 95 -10.99 -2.01 -18.66
CA LEU A 95 -10.64 -3.10 -19.57
C LEU A 95 -10.47 -4.45 -18.84
N VAL A 96 -9.75 -4.46 -17.71
CA VAL A 96 -9.39 -5.69 -17.00
C VAL A 96 -10.51 -6.12 -16.06
N ALA A 97 -11.22 -5.20 -15.38
CA ALA A 97 -12.27 -5.61 -14.45
C ALA A 97 -13.44 -6.28 -15.19
N GLU A 98 -13.79 -5.85 -16.40
CA GLU A 98 -14.83 -6.50 -17.20
C GLU A 98 -14.41 -7.93 -17.62
N LEU A 99 -13.16 -8.11 -18.07
CA LEU A 99 -12.60 -9.42 -18.40
C LEU A 99 -12.63 -10.38 -17.19
N VAL A 100 -12.18 -9.90 -16.03
CA VAL A 100 -12.11 -10.71 -14.80
C VAL A 100 -13.51 -11.01 -14.25
N ARG A 101 -14.46 -10.06 -14.32
CA ARG A 101 -15.86 -10.27 -13.91
C ARG A 101 -16.54 -11.36 -14.74
N ASN A 102 -16.27 -11.43 -16.05
CA ASN A 102 -16.86 -12.44 -16.92
C ASN A 102 -16.28 -13.86 -16.72
N CYS A 103 -15.11 -14.01 -16.09
CA CYS A 103 -14.50 -15.32 -15.86
C CYS A 103 -14.98 -16.04 -14.60
N GLY A 104 -15.60 -15.35 -13.64
CA GLY A 104 -16.22 -15.96 -12.46
C GLY A 104 -15.28 -16.75 -11.54
N ARG A 105 -13.96 -16.50 -11.58
CA ARG A 105 -12.94 -17.14 -10.75
C ARG A 105 -12.45 -16.19 -9.65
N PHE A 106 -11.95 -16.76 -8.56
CA PHE A 106 -11.56 -16.01 -7.35
C PHE A 106 -10.17 -15.36 -7.43
N THR A 107 -9.29 -15.81 -8.33
CA THR A 107 -7.94 -15.25 -8.47
C THR A 107 -7.61 -14.94 -9.93
N LEU A 108 -6.79 -13.91 -10.17
CA LEU A 108 -6.25 -13.57 -11.50
C LEU A 108 -5.48 -14.75 -12.11
N ALA A 109 -4.77 -15.53 -11.28
CA ALA A 109 -4.07 -16.73 -11.72
C ALA A 109 -5.03 -17.78 -12.29
N ASP A 110 -6.20 -17.95 -11.69
CA ASP A 110 -7.22 -18.89 -12.17
C ASP A 110 -7.91 -18.40 -13.45
N VAL A 111 -8.03 -17.08 -13.64
CA VAL A 111 -8.53 -16.48 -14.91
C VAL A 111 -7.59 -16.77 -16.08
N VAL A 112 -6.27 -16.62 -15.87
CA VAL A 112 -5.27 -16.91 -16.91
C VAL A 112 -5.13 -18.41 -17.12
N ALA A 113 -5.18 -19.21 -16.04
CA ALA A 113 -5.17 -20.66 -16.10
C ALA A 113 -6.39 -21.24 -16.82
N ALA A 114 -7.55 -20.58 -16.82
CA ALA A 114 -8.74 -21.05 -17.54
C ALA A 114 -8.56 -21.09 -19.07
N ARG A 115 -7.56 -20.39 -19.63
CA ARG A 115 -7.23 -20.38 -21.06
C ARG A 115 -5.92 -21.10 -21.39
N MET A 116 -5.16 -21.55 -20.40
CA MET A 116 -3.81 -22.11 -20.54
C MET A 116 -3.60 -23.37 -19.68
N ARG A 117 -2.41 -23.99 -19.70
CA ARG A 117 -2.13 -25.17 -18.85
C ARG A 117 -2.12 -24.76 -17.36
N GLU A 118 -3.09 -25.26 -16.59
CA GLU A 118 -3.37 -24.79 -15.22
C GLU A 118 -2.17 -24.84 -14.25
N ARG A 119 -1.43 -25.95 -14.20
CA ARG A 119 -0.34 -26.14 -13.22
C ARG A 119 0.85 -25.19 -13.39
N PRO A 120 1.51 -25.11 -14.56
CA PRO A 120 2.66 -24.21 -14.73
C PRO A 120 2.26 -22.74 -14.62
N VAL A 121 1.08 -22.36 -15.12
CA VAL A 121 0.60 -20.98 -15.07
C VAL A 121 0.29 -20.55 -13.65
N ARG A 122 -0.35 -21.39 -12.82
CA ARG A 122 -0.60 -21.07 -11.41
C ARG A 122 0.68 -20.90 -10.61
N ILE A 123 1.70 -21.73 -10.85
CA ILE A 123 3.00 -21.61 -10.18
C ILE A 123 3.72 -20.33 -10.63
N ALA A 124 3.76 -20.03 -11.93
CA ALA A 124 4.38 -18.82 -12.45
C ALA A 124 3.66 -17.54 -11.95
N ALA A 125 2.32 -17.52 -11.97
CA ALA A 125 1.53 -16.40 -11.48
C ALA A 125 1.67 -16.23 -9.95
N GLY A 126 1.67 -17.32 -9.19
CA GLY A 126 1.87 -17.28 -7.75
C GLY A 126 3.26 -16.78 -7.35
N THR A 127 4.30 -17.33 -7.98
CA THR A 127 5.70 -16.92 -7.71
C THR A 127 5.95 -15.46 -8.09
N SER A 128 5.54 -15.04 -9.30
CA SER A 128 5.67 -13.64 -9.73
C SER A 128 4.91 -12.67 -8.81
N SER A 129 3.68 -13.03 -8.40
CA SER A 129 2.89 -12.22 -7.47
C SER A 129 3.58 -12.06 -6.11
N VAL A 130 4.10 -13.15 -5.54
CA VAL A 130 4.85 -13.10 -4.26
C VAL A 130 6.12 -12.27 -4.41
N THR A 131 6.91 -12.49 -5.47
CA THR A 131 8.14 -11.73 -5.71
C THR A 131 7.87 -10.23 -5.82
N VAL A 132 6.89 -9.82 -6.63
CA VAL A 132 6.53 -8.40 -6.79
C VAL A 132 5.99 -7.83 -5.47
N SER A 133 5.14 -8.59 -4.76
CA SER A 133 4.57 -8.15 -3.48
C SER A 133 5.64 -7.93 -2.42
N VAL A 134 6.62 -8.83 -2.30
CA VAL A 134 7.71 -8.68 -1.33
C VAL A 134 8.55 -7.44 -1.64
N LEU A 135 8.95 -7.24 -2.91
CA LEU A 135 9.70 -6.05 -3.31
C LEU A 135 8.92 -4.76 -3.03
N TYR A 136 7.63 -4.77 -3.32
CA TYR A 136 6.72 -3.66 -3.07
C TYR A 136 6.61 -3.35 -1.56
N LEU A 137 6.40 -4.36 -0.72
CA LEU A 137 6.29 -4.21 0.73
C LEU A 137 7.58 -3.69 1.37
N VAL A 138 8.74 -4.14 0.88
CA VAL A 138 10.05 -3.65 1.35
C VAL A 138 10.18 -2.15 1.07
N ALA A 139 9.86 -1.71 -0.16
CA ALA A 139 9.90 -0.30 -0.52
C ALA A 139 8.97 0.55 0.36
N GLN A 140 7.77 0.04 0.64
CA GLN A 140 6.81 0.73 1.52
C GLN A 140 7.28 0.82 2.96
N MET A 141 7.89 -0.25 3.50
CA MET A 141 8.39 -0.25 4.86
C MET A 141 9.51 0.79 5.05
N VAL A 142 10.39 0.93 4.06
CA VAL A 142 11.44 1.97 4.06
C VAL A 142 10.81 3.38 4.03
N GLY A 143 9.81 3.59 3.18
CA GLY A 143 9.06 4.86 3.12
C GLY A 143 8.37 5.19 4.44
N ALA A 144 7.62 4.25 5.01
CA ALA A 144 6.93 4.41 6.30
C ALA A 144 7.92 4.67 7.44
N GLY A 145 9.03 3.93 7.51
CA GLY A 145 10.07 4.12 8.52
C GLY A 145 10.71 5.52 8.45
N SER A 146 10.93 6.03 7.24
CA SER A 146 11.46 7.39 7.04
C SER A 146 10.49 8.46 7.55
N LEU A 147 9.19 8.31 7.29
CA LEU A 147 8.17 9.23 7.80
C LEU A 147 8.06 9.18 9.33
N VAL A 148 8.09 7.98 9.92
CA VAL A 148 8.06 7.81 11.39
C VAL A 148 9.30 8.43 12.03
N ALA A 149 10.48 8.27 11.40
CA ALA A 149 11.70 8.91 11.87
C ALA A 149 11.57 10.45 11.89
N LEU A 150 10.99 11.05 10.85
CA LEU A 150 10.72 12.49 10.81
C LEU A 150 9.74 12.92 11.92
N LEU A 151 8.68 12.15 12.16
CA LEU A 151 7.70 12.42 13.22
C LEU A 151 8.28 12.32 14.64
N LEU A 152 9.22 11.39 14.85
CA LEU A 152 9.95 11.24 16.11
C LEU A 152 11.05 12.30 16.30
N GLY A 153 11.19 13.24 15.37
CA GLY A 153 12.18 14.32 15.41
C GLY A 153 13.57 13.87 14.97
N GLY A 154 13.62 12.93 14.02
CA GLY A 154 14.80 12.29 13.44
C GLY A 154 16.12 12.96 13.79
N THR A 155 16.80 12.40 14.80
CA THR A 155 18.23 12.51 15.08
C THR A 155 18.91 13.81 14.62
N GLY A 156 18.32 14.94 14.99
CA GLY A 156 19.06 16.18 15.12
C GLY A 156 20.08 15.97 16.22
N ARG A 157 21.28 15.51 15.86
CA ARG A 157 22.50 15.75 16.61
C ARG A 157 22.46 17.25 16.93
N ARG A 158 22.05 17.61 18.14
CA ARG A 158 22.28 18.95 18.67
C ARG A 158 23.80 19.12 18.58
N PRO A 159 24.34 20.09 17.83
CA PRO A 159 25.72 20.48 18.08
C PRO A 159 25.67 21.08 19.48
N GLY A 160 26.12 20.30 20.47
CA GLY A 160 26.51 20.90 21.75
C GLY A 160 27.50 22.01 21.43
N PRO A 161 27.46 23.15 22.14
CA PRO A 161 28.41 24.22 21.90
C PRO A 161 29.81 23.67 22.21
N GLY A 162 30.59 23.44 21.16
CA GLY A 162 32.02 23.13 21.30
C GLY A 162 32.49 21.70 21.02
N ARG A 163 32.04 21.03 19.96
CA ARG A 163 32.87 19.94 19.37
C ARG A 163 32.90 19.97 17.86
N SER A 164 34.02 20.48 17.36
CA SER A 164 34.50 20.42 15.98
C SER A 164 34.58 18.99 15.46
N SER A 165 34.03 18.80 14.27
CA SER A 165 34.59 18.00 13.16
C SER A 165 35.02 16.57 13.48
N VAL A 166 34.11 15.58 13.41
CA VAL A 166 34.47 14.23 12.90
C VAL A 166 33.28 13.58 12.18
N SER A 167 33.49 13.37 10.88
CA SER A 167 32.97 12.36 9.97
C SER A 167 31.48 12.00 10.00
N ALA A 168 30.81 12.51 8.97
CA ALA A 168 29.61 11.93 8.40
C ALA A 168 29.92 10.62 7.63
N TYR A 169 28.85 9.85 7.42
CA TYR A 169 28.69 8.72 6.48
C TYR A 169 29.26 7.35 6.88
N SER A 170 28.43 6.52 7.54
CA SER A 170 28.39 5.07 7.32
C SER A 170 27.09 4.46 7.85
N TRP A 171 26.23 4.05 6.89
CA TRP A 171 25.01 3.23 6.98
C TRP A 171 23.77 3.86 7.64
#